data_AF-A0A932V395-F1
#
_entry.id   AF-A0A932V395-F1
#
_cell.length_a   1.000
_cell.length_b   1.000
_cell.length_c   1.000
_cell.angle_alpha   90.00
_cell.angle_beta   90.00
_cell.angle_gamma   90.00
#
_symmetry.space_group_name_H-M   'P 1'
#
loop_
_entity.id
_entity.type
_entity.pdbx_description
1 polymer ?
#
loop_
_entity_poly.entity_id
_entity_poly.type
_entity_poly.pdbx_seq_one_letter_code
_entity_poly.pdbx_strand_id
1 'polypeptide(L)' 'MPVSFKNKIRQLLQEEEVDQYVLTLHYLNDGDLNYFSAADRRKIKGIFDILIHDTKHHAELLKQILKSDRK' A
#
# COMPACT_ATOMS: atom_id res chain seq x y z
N MET A 1 -27.98 -13.02 -1.80
CA MET A 1 -26.52 -13.06 -1.51
C MET A 1 -26.05 -11.67 -1.08
N PRO A 2 -25.80 -11.34 0.21
CA PRO A 2 -25.15 -10.03 0.43
C PRO A 2 -24.21 -9.83 1.65
N VAL A 3 -23.85 -10.86 2.42
CA VAL A 3 -22.92 -10.66 3.57
C VAL A 3 -21.44 -10.70 3.12
N SER A 4 -21.12 -11.54 2.13
CA SER A 4 -19.76 -11.73 1.61
C SER A 4 -19.18 -10.48 0.93
N PHE A 5 -19.95 -9.80 0.07
CA PHE A 5 -19.46 -8.65 -0.69
C PHE A 5 -19.18 -7.42 0.19
N LYS A 6 -20.04 -7.13 1.17
CA LYS A 6 -19.81 -6.04 2.13
C LYS A 6 -18.55 -6.26 2.98
N ASN A 7 -18.33 -7.49 3.41
CA ASN A 7 -17.12 -7.84 4.16
C ASN A 7 -15.87 -7.71 3.27
N LYS A 8 -15.98 -8.09 2.00
CA LYS A 8 -14.90 -7.94 1.02
C LYS A 8 -14.55 -6.48 0.75
N ILE A 9 -15.55 -5.62 0.54
CA ILE A 9 -15.36 -4.16 0.40
C ILE A 9 -14.69 -3.56 1.65
N ARG A 10 -15.10 -3.99 2.84
CA ARG A 10 -14.52 -3.49 4.10
C ARG A 10 -13.05 -3.92 4.27
N GLN A 11 -12.69 -5.13 3.83
CA GLN A 11 -11.31 -5.60 3.77
C GLN A 11 -10.46 -4.77 2.81
N LEU A 12 -10.99 -4.49 1.60
CA LEU A 12 -10.29 -3.69 0.59
C LEU A 12 -10.02 -2.25 1.06
N LEU A 13 -10.94 -1.66 1.82
CA LEU A 13 -10.75 -0.32 2.40
C LEU A 13 -9.69 -0.31 3.50
N GLN A 14 -9.60 -1.38 4.30
CA GLN A 14 -8.53 -1.51 5.30
C GLN A 14 -7.16 -1.70 4.66
N GLU A 15 -7.08 -2.46 3.56
CA GLU A 15 -5.85 -2.62 2.78
C GLU A 15 -5.41 -1.28 2.16
N GLU A 16 -6.33 -0.50 1.60
CA GLU A 16 -6.04 0.86 1.08
C GLU A 16 -5.54 1.83 2.17
N GLU A 17 -6.06 1.72 3.40
CA GLU A 17 -5.63 2.54 4.53
C GLU A 17 -4.19 2.20 4.97
N VAL A 18 -3.85 0.90 5.00
CA VAL A 18 -2.48 0.43 5.25
C VAL A 18 -1.53 0.88 4.15
N ASP A 19 -1.96 0.81 2.90
CA ASP A 19 -1.23 1.24 1.71
C ASP A 19 -0.89 2.75 1.77
N GLN A 20 -1.85 3.59 2.15
CA GLN A 20 -1.62 5.03 2.34
C GLN A 20 -0.69 5.32 3.52
N TYR A 21 -0.79 4.52 4.59
CA TYR A 21 0.10 4.66 5.75
C TYR A 21 1.56 4.34 5.37
N VAL A 22 1.81 3.29 4.60
CA VAL A 22 3.15 2.94 4.09
C VAL A 22 3.72 4.03 3.18
N LEU A 23 2.90 4.56 2.27
CA LEU A 23 3.28 5.71 1.43
C LEU A 23 3.64 6.95 2.26
N THR A 24 2.84 7.24 3.29
CA THR A 24 3.06 8.38 4.18
C THR A 24 4.34 8.20 5.00
N LEU A 25 4.61 6.99 5.51
CA LEU A 25 5.86 6.66 6.17
C LEU A 25 7.06 6.87 5.26
N HIS A 26 6.97 6.51 3.97
CA HIS A 26 8.05 6.74 3.02
C HIS A 26 8.34 8.24 2.81
N TYR A 27 7.31 9.07 2.66
CA TYR A 27 7.47 10.52 2.45
C TYR A 27 7.90 11.29 3.70
N LEU A 28 7.52 10.84 4.89
CA LEU A 28 7.88 11.48 6.16
C LEU A 28 9.27 11.05 6.69
N ASN A 29 9.84 9.93 6.19
CA ASN A 29 11.00 9.27 6.81
C ASN A 29 12.40 9.84 6.48
N ASP A 30 12.54 10.89 5.67
CA ASP A 30 13.90 11.42 5.41
C ASP A 30 14.57 11.98 6.69
N GLY A 31 13.78 12.37 7.70
CA GLY A 31 14.26 12.75 9.02
C GLY A 31 14.55 11.57 9.96
N ASP A 32 13.65 10.58 10.01
CA ASP A 32 13.68 9.48 10.98
C ASP A 32 14.72 8.40 10.65
N LEU A 33 15.10 8.27 9.38
CA LEU A 33 16.13 7.32 8.99
C LEU A 33 17.56 7.79 9.33
N ASN A 34 17.74 9.02 9.81
CA ASN A 34 19.06 9.59 10.11
C ASN A 34 19.81 8.90 11.25
N TYR A 35 19.12 8.13 12.08
CA TYR A 35 19.73 7.30 13.13
C TYR A 35 20.39 6.02 12.56
N PHE A 36 20.11 5.67 11.31
CA PHE A 36 20.67 4.48 10.65
C PHE A 36 21.86 4.82 9.75
N SER A 37 22.75 3.85 9.57
CA SER A 37 23.88 3.98 8.65
C SER A 37 23.39 4.23 7.21
N ALA A 38 24.21 4.88 6.38
CA ALA A 38 23.85 5.09 4.97
C ALA A 38 23.58 3.77 4.21
N ALA A 39 24.25 2.69 4.59
CA ALA A 39 24.01 1.36 4.01
C ALA A 39 22.63 0.81 4.41
N ASP A 40 22.25 0.94 5.68
CA ASP A 40 20.96 0.47 6.18
C ASP A 40 19.81 1.34 5.67
N ARG A 41 20.00 2.66 5.59
CA ARG A 41 19.04 3.58 4.95
C ARG A 41 18.71 3.15 3.52
N ARG A 42 19.72 2.77 2.73
CA ARG A 42 19.50 2.28 1.36
C ARG A 42 18.72 0.97 1.32
N LYS A 43 19.02 0.04 2.22
CA LYS A 43 18.25 -1.22 2.33
C LYS A 43 16.80 -0.96 2.72
N ILE A 44 16.58 -0.13 3.73
CA ILE A 44 15.24 0.24 4.22
C ILE A 44 14.44 0.93 3.12
N LYS A 45 15.04 1.91 2.42
CA LYS A 45 14.40 2.56 1.26
C LYS A 45 14.06 1.56 0.16
N GLY A 46 14.96 0.65 -0.18
CA GLY A 46 14.70 -0.39 -1.17
C GLY A 46 13.53 -1.32 -0.79
N ILE A 47 13.38 -1.66 0.50
CA ILE A 47 12.22 -2.43 0.98
C ILE A 47 10.93 -1.60 0.82
N PHE A 48 10.95 -0.32 1.21
CA PHE A 48 9.80 0.56 1.04
C PHE A 48 9.41 0.73 -0.43
N ASP A 49 10.37 0.85 -1.34
CA ASP A 49 10.11 0.99 -2.78
C ASP A 49 9.38 -0.23 -3.34
N ILE A 50 9.76 -1.44 -2.91
CA ILE A 50 9.08 -2.69 -3.29
C ILE A 50 7.66 -2.70 -2.75
N LEU A 51 7.48 -2.39 -1.46
CA LEU A 51 6.15 -2.36 -0.84
C LEU A 51 5.23 -1.35 -1.54
N ILE A 52 5.73 -0.15 -1.83
CA ILE A 52 4.97 0.90 -2.54
C ILE A 52 4.60 0.45 -3.95
N HIS A 53 5.51 -0.22 -4.66
CA HIS A 53 5.23 -0.74 -5.99
C HIS A 53 4.12 -1.79 -5.95
N ASP A 54 4.20 -2.75 -5.04
CA ASP A 54 3.18 -3.79 -4.86
C ASP A 54 1.81 -3.21 -4.48
N THR A 55 1.79 -2.27 -3.54
CA THR A 55 0.61 -1.49 -3.15
C THR A 55 -0.05 -0.81 -4.36
N LYS A 56 0.73 -0.11 -5.19
CA LYS A 56 0.20 0.56 -6.39
C LYS A 56 -0.42 -0.44 -7.36
N HIS A 57 0.27 -1.56 -7.59
CA HIS A 57 -0.21 -2.61 -8.46
C HIS A 57 -1.52 -3.23 -7.93
N HIS A 58 -1.61 -3.49 -6.63
CA HIS A 58 -2.80 -4.00 -5.99
C HIS A 58 -3.98 -3.02 -6.14
N ALA A 59 -3.77 -1.73 -5.87
CA ALA A 59 -4.79 -0.71 -6.04
C ALA A 59 -5.30 -0.60 -7.50
N GLU A 60 -4.42 -0.79 -8.49
CA GLU A 60 -4.80 -0.84 -9.91
C GLU A 60 -5.64 -2.07 -10.24
N LEU A 61 -5.27 -3.24 -9.73
CA LEU A 61 -6.05 -4.47 -9.90
C LEU A 61 -7.45 -4.34 -9.32
N LEU A 62 -7.58 -3.76 -8.11
CA LEU A 62 -8.90 -3.50 -7.50
C LEU A 62 -9.76 -2.58 -8.35
N LYS A 63 -9.18 -1.51 -8.90
CA LYS A 63 -9.87 -0.61 -9.83
C LYS A 63 -10.36 -1.34 -11.08
N GLN A 64 -9.57 -2.30 -11.60
CA GLN A 64 -9.96 -3.09 -12.77
C GLN A 64 -11.11 -4.05 -12.44
N ILE A 65 -11.05 -4.75 -11.30
CA ILE A 65 -12.12 -5.64 -10.83
C ILE A 65 -13.44 -4.87 -10.70
N LEU A 66 -13.42 -3.72 -10.03
CA LEU A 66 -14.60 -2.87 -9.85
C LEU A 66 -15.18 -2.33 -11.17
N LYS A 67 -14.34 -2.13 -12.19
CA LYS A 67 -14.80 -1.75 -13.54
C LYS A 67 -15.44 -2.92 -14.29
N SER A 68 -14.91 -4.14 -14.11
CA SER A 68 -15.44 -5.35 -14.74
C SER A 68 -16.77 -5.79 -14.15
N ASP A 69 -16.98 -5.63 -12.84
CA ASP A 69 -18.25 -5.93 -12.16
C ASP A 69 -19.41 -4.96 -12.52
N ARG A 70 -19.11 -3.85 -13.21
CA ARG A 70 -20.13 -2.87 -13.68
C ARG A 70 -20.63 -3.13 -15.10
N LYS A 71 -20.16 -4.18 -15.77
CA LYS A 71 -20.69 -4.68 -17.06
C LYS A 71 -21.57 -5.89 -16.84
#